data_AF-A0A9X8VKJ3-F1
#
_entry.id   AF-A0A9X8VKJ3-F1
#
_cell.length_a   1.000
_cell.length_b   1.000
_cell.length_c   1.000
_cell.angle_alpha   90.00
_cell.angle_beta   90.00
_cell.angle_gamma   90.00
#
_symmetry.space_group_name_H-M   'P 1'
#
loop_
_entity.id
_entity.type
_entity.pdbx_description
1 polymer ?
#
loop_
_entity_poly.entity_id
_entity_poly.type
_entity_poly.pdbx_seq_one_letter_code
_entity_poly.pdbx_strand_id
1 'polypeptide(L)'
;MQTKKSEIWVGAFMLIALCAIVFICLQVANLKSIGSEPTYRIYATFDNIGGLKPRSPVKIGGVVIGRVADIELDSKTYTPRVALDIQKKYDQIPDT
;
A
#
# COMPACT_ATOMS: atom_id res chain seq x y z
N MET A 1 31.63 -38.73 22.85
CA MET A 1 31.11 -38.71 21.45
C MET A 1 29.66 -38.21 21.43
N GLN A 2 29.42 -36.90 21.68
CA GLN A 2 28.08 -36.28 21.69
C GLN A 2 27.95 -35.08 20.71
N THR A 3 29.06 -34.67 20.08
CA THR A 3 29.16 -33.46 19.26
C THR A 3 28.23 -33.46 18.04
N LYS A 4 28.05 -34.62 17.39
CA LYS A 4 27.18 -34.78 16.21
C LYS A 4 25.71 -34.41 16.50
N LYS A 5 25.18 -34.76 17.69
CA LYS A 5 23.79 -34.42 18.05
C LYS A 5 23.61 -32.91 18.22
N SER A 6 24.56 -32.23 18.84
CA SER A 6 24.51 -30.77 18.99
C SER A 6 24.65 -30.05 17.67
N GLU A 7 25.54 -30.49 16.77
CA GLU A 7 25.70 -29.91 15.43
C GLU A 7 24.39 -29.93 14.62
N ILE A 8 23.66 -31.05 14.66
CA ILE A 8 22.36 -31.20 13.98
C ILE A 8 21.29 -30.29 14.59
N TRP A 9 21.25 -30.14 15.91
CA TRP A 9 20.29 -29.28 16.59
C TRP A 9 20.53 -27.79 16.30
N VAL A 10 21.79 -27.38 16.24
CA VAL A 10 22.18 -26.01 15.85
C VAL A 10 21.81 -25.72 14.40
N GLY A 11 22.06 -26.68 13.49
CA GLY A 11 21.67 -26.55 12.08
C GLY A 11 20.15 -26.42 11.90
N ALA A 12 19.36 -27.23 12.61
CA ALA A 12 17.90 -27.15 12.59
C ALA A 12 17.40 -25.80 13.13
N PHE A 13 18.01 -25.30 14.22
CA PHE A 13 17.67 -23.99 14.77
C PHE A 13 17.97 -22.85 13.79
N MET A 14 19.12 -22.88 13.12
CA MET A 14 19.46 -21.89 12.09
C MET A 14 18.49 -21.92 10.91
N LEU A 15 18.08 -23.11 10.46
CA LEU A 15 17.12 -23.26 9.37
C LEU A 15 15.76 -22.63 9.73
N ILE A 16 15.27 -22.90 10.95
CA ILE A 16 14.02 -22.32 11.45
C ILE A 16 14.13 -20.80 11.55
N ALA A 17 15.26 -20.27 12.05
CA ALA A 17 15.49 -18.84 12.13
C ALA A 17 15.51 -18.18 10.74
N LEU A 18 16.15 -18.81 9.75
CA LEU A 18 16.13 -18.35 8.36
C LEU A 18 14.71 -18.30 7.80
N CYS A 19 13.94 -19.37 7.99
CA CYS A 19 12.54 -19.44 7.56
C CYS A 19 11.69 -18.35 8.23
N ALA A 20 11.91 -18.09 9.52
CA ALA A 20 11.21 -17.03 10.25
C ALA A 20 11.54 -15.63 9.71
N ILE A 21 12.81 -15.36 9.37
CA ILE A 21 13.22 -14.09 8.75
C ILE A 21 12.53 -13.90 7.40
N VAL A 22 12.56 -14.93 6.53
CA VAL A 22 11.89 -14.88 5.23
C VAL A 22 10.39 -14.61 5.40
N PHE A 23 9.74 -15.29 6.34
CA PHE A 23 8.31 -15.09 6.61
C PHE A 23 7.99 -13.66 7.06
N ILE A 24 8.80 -13.08 7.95
CA ILE A 24 8.63 -11.69 8.39
C ILE A 24 8.84 -10.72 7.22
N CYS A 25 9.86 -10.94 6.38
CA CYS A 25 10.10 -10.10 5.19
C CYS A 25 8.88 -10.09 4.25
N LEU A 26 8.28 -11.25 3.97
CA LEU A 26 7.09 -11.37 3.14
C LEU A 26 5.87 -10.67 3.80
N GLN A 27 5.73 -10.78 5.11
CA GLN A 27 4.65 -10.15 5.87
C GLN A 27 4.79 -8.61 5.87
N VAL A 28 6.00 -8.09 6.09
CA VAL A 28 6.31 -6.65 6.08
C VAL A 28 6.20 -6.07 4.68
N ALA A 29 6.57 -6.84 3.65
CA ALA A 29 6.38 -6.44 2.25
C ALA A 29 4.90 -6.24 1.87
N ASN A 30 3.96 -6.56 2.77
CA ASN A 30 2.54 -6.27 2.61
C ASN A 30 2.01 -6.82 1.28
N LEU A 31 2.45 -8.04 0.93
CA LEU A 31 2.13 -8.71 -0.34
C LEU A 31 0.62 -8.91 -0.55
N LYS A 32 -0.20 -8.75 0.50
CA LYS A 32 -1.65 -8.67 0.40
C LYS A 32 -2.16 -7.46 -0.41
N SER A 33 -1.31 -6.47 -0.69
CA SER A 33 -1.58 -5.36 -1.61
C SER A 33 -1.33 -5.71 -3.09
N ILE A 34 -0.80 -6.90 -3.41
CA ILE A 34 -0.57 -7.35 -4.80
C ILE A 34 -1.86 -7.86 -5.46
N GLY A 35 -2.89 -8.15 -4.66
CA GLY A 35 -4.27 -8.18 -5.17
C GLY A 35 -4.75 -6.76 -5.35
N SER A 36 -4.36 -6.10 -6.45
CA SER A 36 -4.98 -4.84 -6.87
C SER A 36 -6.45 -5.13 -7.19
N GLU A 37 -7.31 -4.97 -6.18
CA GLU A 37 -8.74 -4.72 -6.41
C GLU A 37 -8.82 -3.72 -7.56
N PRO A 38 -9.61 -4.00 -8.61
CA PRO A 38 -9.63 -3.13 -9.77
C PRO A 38 -10.04 -1.73 -9.32
N THR A 39 -9.18 -0.76 -9.57
CA THR A 39 -9.43 0.65 -9.29
C THR A 39 -9.67 1.40 -10.59
N TYR A 40 -10.33 2.54 -10.49
CA TYR A 40 -10.37 3.55 -11.55
C TYR A 40 -9.74 4.83 -11.02
N ARG A 41 -9.04 5.53 -11.92
CA ARG A 41 -8.30 6.75 -11.58
C ARG A 41 -9.12 7.98 -11.93
N ILE A 42 -9.31 8.85 -10.95
CA ILE A 42 -9.91 10.17 -11.15
C ILE A 42 -8.87 11.24 -10.84
N TYR A 43 -9.01 12.39 -11.51
CA TYR A 43 -8.16 13.54 -11.28
C TYR A 43 -8.99 14.67 -10.70
N ALA A 44 -8.55 15.20 -9.58
CA ALA A 44 -9.16 16.35 -8.94
C ALA A 44 -8.12 17.46 -8.81
N THR A 45 -8.54 18.69 -9.07
CA THR A 45 -7.70 19.88 -8.90
C THR A 45 -8.13 20.57 -7.62
N PHE A 46 -7.17 20.96 -6.81
CA PHE A 46 -7.40 21.66 -5.55
C PHE A 46 -6.63 22.97 -5.55
N ASP A 47 -7.17 23.99 -4.88
CA ASP A 47 -6.44 25.25 -4.66
C ASP A 47 -5.33 25.08 -3.60
N ASN A 48 -5.55 24.19 -2.62
CA ASN A 48 -4.59 23.88 -1.57
C ASN A 48 -4.77 22.44 -1.07
N ILE A 49 -3.68 21.67 -1.07
CA ILE A 49 -3.65 20.28 -0.59
C ILE A 49 -3.03 20.13 0.81
N GLY A 50 -2.41 21.17 1.35
CA GLY A 50 -1.80 21.21 2.67
C GLY A 50 -0.86 20.02 2.94
N GLY A 51 -1.26 19.17 3.90
CA GLY A 51 -0.52 17.99 4.35
C GLY A 51 -0.88 16.68 3.64
N LEU A 52 -1.57 16.73 2.49
CA LEU A 52 -1.90 15.53 1.72
C LEU A 52 -0.62 14.87 1.20
N LYS A 53 -0.56 13.54 1.29
CA LYS A 53 0.59 12.74 0.85
C LYS A 53 0.11 11.61 -0.07
N PRO A 54 0.98 11.10 -0.96
CA PRO A 54 0.73 9.86 -1.65
C PRO A 54 0.33 8.76 -0.66
N ARG A 55 -0.59 7.88 -1.08
CA ARG A 55 -1.15 6.78 -0.28
C ARG A 55 -2.12 7.18 0.85
N SER A 56 -2.40 8.48 1.02
CA SER A 56 -3.45 8.93 1.95
C SER A 56 -4.81 8.29 1.62
N PRO A 57 -5.61 7.90 2.63
CA PRO A 57 -6.90 7.27 2.40
C PRO A 57 -7.94 8.28 1.89
N VAL A 58 -8.66 7.91 0.84
CA VAL A 58 -9.82 8.65 0.33
C VAL A 58 -11.07 8.09 0.99
N LYS A 59 -11.90 8.97 1.56
CA LYS A 59 -13.07 8.57 2.34
C LYS A 59 -14.35 9.26 1.86
N ILE A 60 -15.46 8.53 1.86
CA ILE A 60 -16.82 9.07 1.72
C ILE A 60 -17.61 8.63 2.95
N GLY A 61 -18.25 9.56 3.65
CA GLY A 61 -19.03 9.25 4.87
C GLY A 61 -18.21 8.57 5.99
N GLY A 62 -16.88 8.73 6.00
CA GLY A 62 -15.97 8.07 6.94
C GLY A 62 -15.44 6.70 6.50
N VAL A 63 -15.96 6.12 5.41
CA VAL A 63 -15.54 4.82 4.87
C VAL A 63 -14.42 5.01 3.85
N VAL A 64 -13.34 4.22 3.96
CA VAL A 64 -12.22 4.27 3.01
C VAL A 64 -12.61 3.61 1.70
N ILE A 65 -12.69 4.40 0.63
CA ILE A 65 -13.09 3.95 -0.72
C ILE A 65 -11.90 3.81 -1.69
N GLY A 66 -10.76 4.41 -1.34
CA GLY A 66 -9.63 4.54 -2.25
C GLY A 66 -8.40 5.13 -1.58
N ARG A 67 -7.39 5.46 -2.38
CA ARG A 67 -6.16 6.12 -1.92
C ARG A 67 -5.67 7.13 -2.94
N VAL A 68 -4.94 8.13 -2.46
CA VAL A 68 -4.18 9.05 -3.32
C VAL A 68 -3.08 8.27 -4.02
N ALA A 69 -3.08 8.28 -5.35
CA ALA A 69 -2.06 7.66 -6.17
C ALA A 69 -0.84 8.57 -6.27
N ASP A 70 -1.06 9.81 -6.71
CA ASP A 70 0.00 10.77 -6.92
C ASP A 70 -0.49 12.22 -6.81
N ILE A 71 0.46 13.14 -6.63
CA ILE A 71 0.22 14.57 -6.50
C ILE A 71 1.20 15.31 -7.42
N GLU A 72 0.65 16.00 -8.41
CA GLU A 72 1.42 16.79 -9.37
C GLU A 72 1.02 18.26 -9.28
N LEU A 73 1.92 19.16 -9.68
CA LEU A 73 1.61 20.57 -9.84
C LEU A 73 1.38 20.86 -11.32
N ASP A 74 0.20 21.38 -11.68
CA ASP A 74 -0.07 21.72 -13.07
C ASP A 74 0.82 22.90 -13.51
N SER A 75 1.61 22.70 -14.56
CA SER A 75 2.55 23.70 -15.09
C SER A 75 1.90 24.97 -15.67
N LYS A 76 0.61 24.94 -16.00
CA LYS A 76 -0.12 26.06 -16.61
C LYS A 76 -0.84 26.90 -15.57
N THR A 77 -1.56 26.24 -14.66
CA THR A 77 -2.39 26.90 -13.65
C THR A 77 -1.70 27.01 -12.29
N TYR A 78 -0.57 26.33 -12.09
CA TYR A 78 0.12 26.21 -10.80
C TYR A 78 -0.81 25.71 -9.68
N THR A 79 -1.83 24.94 -10.04
CA THR A 79 -2.75 24.31 -9.09
C THR A 79 -2.35 22.86 -8.86
N PRO A 80 -2.37 22.38 -7.61
CA PRO A 80 -2.20 20.97 -7.31
C PRO A 80 -3.26 20.09 -7.99
N ARG A 81 -2.80 19.14 -8.80
CA ARG A 81 -3.60 18.08 -9.41
C ARG A 81 -3.33 16.76 -8.68
N VAL A 82 -4.38 16.20 -8.09
CA VAL A 82 -4.31 14.97 -7.31
C VAL A 82 -4.91 13.82 -8.11
N ALA A 83 -4.14 12.75 -8.28
CA ALA A 83 -4.60 11.49 -8.84
C ALA A 83 -5.13 10.60 -7.71
N LEU A 84 -6.37 10.15 -7.83
CA LEU A 84 -7.06 9.34 -6.82
C LEU A 84 -7.43 7.99 -7.42
N ASP A 85 -7.07 6.91 -6.74
CA ASP A 85 -7.47 5.56 -7.09
C ASP A 85 -8.66 5.13 -6.23
N ILE A 86 -9.82 5.00 -6.86
CA ILE A 86 -11.06 4.56 -6.21
C ILE A 86 -11.32 3.11 -6.58
N GLN A 87 -11.76 2.30 -5.62
CA GLN A 87 -12.10 0.90 -5.86
C GLN A 87 -13.36 0.82 -6.75
N LYS A 88 -13.33 -0.01 -7.81
CA LYS A 88 -14.47 -0.17 -8.76
C LYS A 88 -15.77 -0.63 -8.10
N LYS A 89 -15.72 -1.20 -6.90
CA LYS A 89 -16.93 -1.51 -6.14
C LYS A 89 -17.76 -0.27 -5.76
N TYR A 90 -17.21 0.93 -5.89
CA TYR A 90 -17.86 2.21 -5.60
C TYR A 90 -18.15 3.05 -6.86
N ASP A 91 -18.31 2.44 -8.04
CA ASP A 91 -18.50 3.11 -9.34
C ASP A 91 -19.86 3.82 -9.53
N GLN A 92 -20.59 4.10 -8.45
CA GLN A 92 -21.92 4.73 -8.47
C GLN A 92 -21.90 6.12 -7.79
N ILE A 93 -20.77 6.82 -7.85
CA ILE A 93 -20.67 8.18 -7.33
C ILE A 93 -21.34 9.11 -8.37
N PRO A 94 -22.40 9.85 -8.00
CA PRO A 94 -23.07 10.75 -8.92
C PRO A 94 -22.22 11.98 -9.26
N ASP A 95 -22.26 12.41 -10.52
CA ASP A 95 -21.70 13.68 -10.98
C ASP A 95 -22.70 14.80 -10.66
N THR A 96 -22.56 15.42 -9.49
CA THR A 96 -23.37 16.59 -9.09
C THR A 96 -22.65 17.90 -9.37
#